data_AF-A0A7W0RS22-F1
#
_entry.id   AF-A0A7W0RS22-F1
#
_cell.length_a   1.000
_cell.length_b   1.000
_cell.length_c   1.000
_cell.angle_alpha   90.00
_cell.angle_beta   90.00
_cell.angle_gamma   90.00
#
_symmetry.space_group_name_H-M   'P 1'
#
loop_
_entity.id
_entity.type
_entity.pdbx_description
1 polymer ?
#
loop_
_entity_poly.entity_id
_entity_poly.type
_entity_poly.pdbx_seq_one_letter_code
_entity_poly.pdbx_strand_id
1 'polypeptide(L)' 'RMRNAGLSDRFSPHSFRVTAITDLLEQGVPLEDVQQLAGHADPRTTRLYDRRHRKVSRNIVERISV' A
#
# COMPACT_ATOMS: atom_id res chain seq x y z
N ARG A 1 17.91 -5.54 17.15
CA ARG A 1 17.42 -6.09 15.86
C ARG A 1 17.49 -5.04 14.74
N MET A 2 16.81 -3.89 14.83
CA MET A 2 16.90 -2.82 13.81
C MET A 2 18.33 -2.25 13.61
N ARG A 3 19.01 -1.86 14.70
CA ARG A 3 20.44 -1.43 14.65
C ARG A 3 21.36 -2.44 13.96
N ASN A 4 21.15 -3.73 14.16
CA ASN A 4 21.99 -4.77 13.57
C ASN A 4 21.79 -4.86 12.05
N ALA A 5 20.63 -4.43 11.54
CA ALA A 5 20.33 -4.34 10.12
C ALA A 5 20.65 -2.94 9.53
N GLY A 6 21.26 -2.04 10.31
CA GLY A 6 21.53 -0.66 9.87
C GLY A 6 20.29 0.20 9.66
N LEU A 7 19.13 -0.21 10.19
CA LEU A 7 17.86 0.49 10.03
C LEU A 7 17.64 1.52 11.14
N SER A 8 17.04 2.66 10.79
CA SER A 8 16.66 3.71 11.73
C SER A 8 15.66 3.21 12.77
N ASP A 9 15.77 3.72 14.01
CA ASP A 9 14.80 3.43 15.09
C ASP A 9 13.40 4.01 14.82
N ARG A 10 13.23 4.79 13.75
CA ARG A 10 11.91 5.22 13.25
C ARG A 10 11.09 4.08 12.65
N PHE A 11 11.74 2.97 12.27
CA PHE A 11 11.05 1.80 11.75
C PHE A 11 10.54 0.92 12.89
N SER A 12 9.30 0.48 12.75
CA SER A 12 8.62 -0.37 13.70
C SER A 12 7.93 -1.53 12.99
N PRO A 13 7.45 -2.57 13.71
CA PRO A 13 6.61 -3.60 13.12
C PRO A 13 5.43 -3.05 12.32
N HIS A 14 4.86 -1.91 12.76
CA HIS A 14 3.79 -1.25 12.04
C HIS A 14 4.24 -0.68 10.69
N SER A 15 5.46 -0.14 10.60
CA SER A 15 6.04 0.33 9.33
C SER A 15 6.11 -0.79 8.30
N PHE A 16 6.61 -1.96 8.69
CA PHE A 16 6.69 -3.13 7.79
C PHE A 16 5.31 -3.66 7.38
N ARG A 17 4.35 -3.65 8.32
CA ARG A 17 2.97 -4.04 8.02
C ARG A 17 2.35 -3.13 6.96
N VAL A 18 2.55 -1.81 7.08
CA VAL A 18 2.10 -0.85 6.06
C VAL A 18 2.78 -1.09 4.72
N THR A 19 4.10 -1.35 4.72
CA THR A 19 4.85 -1.68 3.50
C THR A 19 4.29 -2.92 2.81
N ALA A 20 4.04 -4.01 3.55
CA ALA A 20 3.49 -5.24 2.99
C ALA A 20 2.11 -5.04 2.37
N ILE A 21 1.20 -4.32 3.05
CA ILE A 21 -0.13 -3.99 2.51
C ILE A 21 0.00 -3.17 1.22
N THR A 22 0.86 -2.15 1.23
CA THR A 22 1.05 -1.26 0.06
C THR A 22 1.61 -2.02 -1.13
N ASP A 23 2.64 -2.83 -0.91
CA ASP A 23 3.34 -3.59 -1.96
C ASP A 23 2.42 -4.62 -2.64
N LEU A 24 1.65 -5.39 -1.86
CA LEU A 24 0.68 -6.35 -2.41
C LEU A 24 -0.38 -5.67 -3.29
N LEU A 25 -0.90 -4.51 -2.87
CA LEU A 25 -1.86 -3.75 -3.66
C LEU A 25 -1.22 -3.21 -4.94
N GLU A 26 0.03 -2.73 -4.89
CA GLU A 26 0.77 -2.26 -6.07
C GLU A 26 1.04 -3.39 -7.07
N GLN A 27 1.27 -4.62 -6.59
CA GLN A 27 1.42 -5.82 -7.43
C GLN A 27 0.11 -6.34 -8.02
N GLY A 28 -1.02 -5.70 -7.71
CA GLY A 28 -2.31 -6.06 -8.30
C GLY A 28 -3.12 -7.05 -7.48
N VAL A 29 -2.65 -7.46 -6.29
CA VAL A 29 -3.41 -8.37 -5.42
C VAL A 29 -4.77 -7.74 -5.09
N PRO A 30 -5.86 -8.54 -5.12
CA PRO A 30 -7.20 -8.05 -4.78
C PRO A 30 -7.25 -7.38 -3.40
N LEU A 31 -8.03 -6.30 -3.30
CA LEU A 31 -8.18 -5.54 -2.05
C LEU A 31 -8.70 -6.42 -0.90
N GLU A 32 -9.60 -7.35 -1.21
CA GLU A 32 -10.22 -8.28 -0.25
C GLU A 32 -9.20 -9.26 0.35
N ASP A 33 -8.32 -9.82 -0.47
CA ASP A 33 -7.24 -10.72 -0.02
C ASP A 33 -6.27 -9.97 0.89
N VAL A 34 -5.86 -8.75 0.50
CA VAL A 34 -4.98 -7.92 1.31
C VAL A 34 -5.67 -7.48 2.60
N GLN A 35 -6.98 -7.19 2.57
CA GLN A 35 -7.75 -6.86 3.76
C GLN A 35 -7.82 -8.05 4.73
N GLN A 36 -8.05 -9.25 4.22
CA GLN A 36 -8.11 -10.47 5.03
C GLN A 36 -6.74 -10.77 5.64
N LEU A 37 -5.65 -10.67 4.87
CA LEU A 37 -4.28 -10.82 5.36
C LEU A 37 -3.96 -9.77 6.44
N ALA A 38 -4.41 -8.54 6.25
CA ALA A 38 -4.25 -7.50 7.25
C ALA A 38 -5.12 -7.78 8.49
N GLY A 39 -6.25 -8.49 8.39
CA GLY A 39 -7.20 -8.59 9.49
C GLY A 39 -7.94 -7.28 9.75
N HIS A 40 -8.18 -6.51 8.69
CA HIS A 40 -8.93 -5.26 8.77
C HIS A 40 -10.43 -5.52 8.73
N ALA A 41 -11.14 -5.04 9.76
CA ALA A 41 -12.59 -5.17 9.85
C ALA A 41 -13.34 -4.33 8.80
N ASP A 42 -12.75 -3.20 8.37
CA ASP A 42 -13.35 -2.29 7.41
C ASP A 42 -12.46 -2.14 6.16
N PRO A 43 -12.97 -2.42 4.94
CA PRO A 43 -12.22 -2.24 3.68
C PRO A 43 -11.69 -0.83 3.47
N ARG A 44 -12.31 0.20 4.07
CA ARG A 44 -11.83 1.59 4.02
C ARG A 44 -10.43 1.72 4.59
N THR A 45 -10.08 0.95 5.63
CA THR A 45 -8.74 1.00 6.24
C THR A 45 -7.67 0.45 5.31
N THR A 46 -7.95 -0.62 4.55
CA THR A 46 -7.03 -1.15 3.53
C THR A 46 -6.93 -0.23 2.32
N ARG A 47 -8.05 0.38 1.89
CA ARG A 47 -8.08 1.30 0.74
C ARG A 47 -7.19 2.52 0.89
N LEU A 48 -6.90 2.97 2.12
CA LEU A 48 -5.96 4.08 2.36
C LEU A 48 -4.56 3.82 1.79
N TYR A 49 -4.19 2.54 1.63
CA TYR A 49 -2.90 2.12 1.10
C TYR A 49 -2.92 1.84 -0.40
N ASP A 50 -4.09 1.78 -1.04
CA ASP A 50 -4.19 1.54 -2.48
C ASP A 50 -3.82 2.81 -3.27
N ARG A 51 -2.60 2.82 -3.82
CA ARG A 51 -2.07 3.94 -4.60
C ARG A 51 -2.38 3.83 -6.10
N ARG A 52 -2.97 2.73 -6.58
CA ARG A 52 -3.24 2.51 -8.02
C ARG A 52 -4.17 3.58 -8.58
N HIS A 53 -5.18 3.98 -7.80
CA HIS A 53 -6.11 5.03 -8.19
C HIS A 53 -5.45 6.40 -8.40
N ARG A 54 -4.37 6.71 -7.66
CA ARG A 54 -3.61 7.96 -7.83
C ARG A 54 -2.77 7.96 -9.12
N LYS A 55 -2.31 6.80 -9.58
CA LYS A 55 -1.58 6.69 -10.86
C LYS A 55 -2.51 6.89 -12.06
N VAL A 56 -3.75 6.38 -11.98
CA VAL A 56 -4.74 6.47 -13.06
C VAL A 56 -5.14 7.92 -13.37
N SER A 57 -5.34 8.78 -12.37
CA SER A 57 -5.71 10.19 -12.61
C SER A 57 -4.71 10.95 -13.49
N ARG A 58 -3.41 10.63 -13.42
CA ARG A 58 -2.39 11.28 -14.26
C ARG A 58 -2.47 10.83 -15.72
N ASN A 59 -2.71 9.53 -15.94
CA ASN A 59 -2.73 8.94 -17.28
C ASN A 59 -4.04 9.25 -18.06
N ILE A 60 -5.17 9.42 -17.35
CA ILE A 60 -6.44 9.81 -17.99
C ILE A 60 -6.32 11.21 -18.62
N VAL A 61 -5.68 12.16 -17.92
CA VAL A 61 -5.48 13.53 -18.44
C VAL A 61 -4.60 13.54 -19.68
N GLU A 62 -3.54 12.73 -19.72
CA GLU A 62 -2.64 12.62 -20.87
C GLU A 62 -3.31 12.04 -22.13
N ARG A 63 -4.38 11.23 -22.00
CA ARG A 63 -5.14 10.67 -23.13
C ARG A 63 -6.21 11.59 -23.71
N ILE A 64 -6.53 12.69 -23.04
CA ILE A 64 -7.57 13.64 -23.47
C ILE A 64 -6.97 14.87 -24.18
N SER A 65 -5.66 15.11 -24.06
CA SER A 65 -4.98 16.16 -24.80
C SER A 65 -4.93 15.80 -26.31
N VAL A 66 -5.91 16.32 -27.04
CA VAL A 66 -5.91 16.50 -28.51
C VAL A 66 -5.07 17.72 -28.87
#